data_AF-A0A1L9RIE3-F1
#
_entry.id   AF-A0A1L9RIE3-F1
#
_cell.length_a   1.000
_cell.length_b   1.000
_cell.length_c   1.000
_cell.angle_alpha   90.00
_cell.angle_beta   90.00
_cell.angle_gamma   90.00
#
_symmetry.space_group_name_H-M   'P 1'
#
loop_
_entity.id
_entity.type
_entity.pdbx_description
1 polymer ?
#
loop_
_entity_poly.entity_id
_entity_poly.type
_entity_poly.pdbx_seq_one_letter_code
_entity_poly.pdbx_strand_id
1 'polypeptide(L)'
;MSTQYKTIDPESQGSGKKESKAVLIKNLKDRVGEDKLKTLDSKQGDLDPETSNRVSGIVDFQDKNNISISESMYHCVTDAPDPLGLQLGWEGGIPRWKKRSTVQFAAFAEGYPTSDQALYAAQMLEKAAEEWNGLQPELGVDFKWVNDIDDAAFVLSYGGDAGSMLARAFFPNVEELSTVYVYKKAFEPGNVNFMKDVFVHELGHVLGLRHEHAPELEGDTVTLGERNRDSVMGYYRFPPKMQESDKKNTKAFYNIESGKYKGWPIKDFVPVN
;
A
#
# COMPACT_ATOMS: atom_id res chain seq x y z
N MET A 1 31.29 -40.10 3.04
CA MET A 1 31.73 -38.70 2.87
C MET A 1 30.57 -37.82 3.29
N SER A 2 30.73 -37.12 4.41
CA SER A 2 29.71 -36.24 5.00
C SER A 2 29.82 -34.87 4.34
N THR A 3 28.77 -34.42 3.67
CA THR A 3 28.70 -33.06 3.12
C THR A 3 27.98 -32.20 4.16
N GLN A 4 28.76 -31.40 4.89
CA GLN A 4 28.24 -30.37 5.78
C GLN A 4 27.45 -29.35 4.96
N TYR A 5 26.16 -29.20 5.27
CA TYR A 5 25.40 -28.02 4.88
C TYR A 5 25.94 -26.84 5.69
N LYS A 6 26.70 -25.96 5.03
CA LYS A 6 27.03 -24.64 5.58
C LYS A 6 25.72 -23.89 5.80
N THR A 7 25.42 -23.61 7.07
CA THR A 7 24.49 -22.55 7.48
C THR A 7 24.97 -21.25 6.86
N ILE A 8 24.15 -20.67 5.98
CA ILE A 8 24.37 -19.33 5.43
C ILE A 8 23.83 -18.34 6.47
N ASP A 9 24.69 -17.43 6.90
CA ASP A 9 24.38 -16.38 7.86
C ASP A 9 23.27 -15.45 7.32
N PRO A 10 22.18 -15.18 8.05
CA PRO A 10 21.13 -14.26 7.61
C PRO A 10 21.63 -12.83 7.37
N GLU A 11 22.77 -12.44 7.93
CA GLU A 11 23.40 -11.12 7.67
C GLU A 11 23.93 -10.98 6.24
N SER A 12 24.29 -12.08 5.56
CA SER A 12 24.84 -12.02 4.20
C SER A 12 23.78 -11.79 3.11
N GLN A 13 22.49 -11.93 3.42
CA GLN A 13 21.40 -11.62 2.49
C GLN A 13 20.99 -10.14 2.55
N GLY A 14 21.27 -9.45 3.65
CA GLY A 14 20.93 -8.04 3.84
C GLY A 14 21.89 -7.08 3.12
N SER A 15 23.19 -7.38 3.11
CA SER A 15 24.19 -6.50 2.46
C SER A 15 24.09 -6.52 0.93
N GLY A 16 23.90 -7.70 0.33
CA GLY A 16 23.79 -7.85 -1.13
C GLY A 16 22.55 -7.17 -1.72
N LYS A 17 21.42 -7.15 -0.99
CA LYS A 17 20.22 -6.41 -1.40
C LYS A 17 20.37 -4.90 -1.28
N LYS A 18 21.08 -4.42 -0.25
CA LYS A 18 21.36 -2.98 -0.12
C LYS A 18 22.29 -2.46 -1.21
N GLU A 19 23.33 -3.20 -1.57
CA GLU A 19 24.19 -2.86 -2.71
C GLU A 19 23.42 -2.88 -4.03
N SER A 20 22.55 -3.87 -4.23
CA SER A 20 21.72 -3.97 -5.43
C SER A 20 20.69 -2.84 -5.52
N LYS A 21 20.03 -2.46 -4.41
CA LYS A 21 19.12 -1.31 -4.34
C LYS A 21 19.83 0.01 -4.65
N ALA A 22 21.03 0.22 -4.10
CA ALA A 22 21.82 1.41 -4.40
C ALA A 22 22.16 1.50 -5.90
N VAL A 23 22.45 0.36 -6.55
CA VAL A 23 22.65 0.27 -8.00
C VAL A 23 21.35 0.56 -8.76
N LEU A 24 20.22 0.01 -8.31
CA LEU A 24 18.90 0.28 -8.91
C LEU A 24 18.56 1.76 -8.87
N ILE A 25 18.68 2.40 -7.71
CA ILE A 25 18.35 3.82 -7.53
C ILE A 25 19.32 4.69 -8.31
N LYS A 26 20.62 4.35 -8.33
CA LYS A 26 21.58 5.04 -9.20
C LYS A 26 21.18 4.95 -10.68
N ASN A 27 20.82 3.76 -11.17
CA ASN A 27 20.38 3.58 -12.55
C ASN A 27 19.08 4.36 -12.85
N LEU A 28 18.17 4.49 -11.87
CA LEU A 28 16.98 5.35 -12.01
C LEU A 28 17.38 6.82 -12.08
N LYS A 29 18.23 7.30 -11.17
CA LYS A 29 18.78 8.68 -11.15
C LYS A 29 19.43 9.02 -12.50
N ASP A 30 20.27 8.11 -13.03
CA ASP A 30 20.94 8.28 -14.32
C ASP A 30 19.97 8.34 -15.51
N ARG A 31 18.81 7.67 -15.42
CA ARG A 31 17.82 7.57 -16.51
C ARG A 31 16.83 8.72 -16.55
N VAL A 32 16.32 9.16 -15.38
CA VAL A 32 15.25 10.16 -15.31
C VAL A 32 15.71 11.51 -14.77
N GLY A 33 16.95 11.60 -14.28
CA GLY A 33 17.50 12.76 -13.60
C GLY A 33 17.17 12.75 -12.09
N GLU A 34 18.11 13.19 -11.26
CA GLU A 34 17.97 13.20 -9.79
C GLU A 34 16.75 14.01 -9.34
N ASP A 35 16.50 15.16 -9.97
CA ASP A 35 15.37 16.04 -9.65
C ASP A 35 14.02 15.32 -9.77
N LYS A 36 13.90 14.34 -10.67
CA LYS A 36 12.66 13.57 -10.90
C LYS A 36 12.42 12.47 -9.87
N LEU A 37 13.41 12.19 -9.02
CA LEU A 37 13.30 11.26 -7.89
C LEU A 37 13.25 12.00 -6.55
N LYS A 38 13.12 13.34 -6.57
CA LYS A 38 12.87 14.10 -5.35
C LYS A 38 11.58 13.61 -4.71
N THR A 39 11.69 13.32 -3.42
CA THR A 39 10.61 12.88 -2.55
C THR A 39 10.07 14.05 -1.73
N LEU A 40 8.84 13.92 -1.26
CA LEU A 40 8.20 14.92 -0.42
C LEU A 40 8.49 14.65 1.07
N ASP A 41 8.62 15.72 1.84
CA ASP A 41 8.33 15.66 3.27
C ASP A 41 6.81 15.68 3.47
N SER A 42 6.26 14.64 4.11
CA SER A 42 4.83 14.54 4.37
C SER A 42 4.30 15.69 5.25
N LYS A 43 5.17 16.28 6.07
CA LYS A 43 4.89 17.35 7.02
C LYS A 43 5.43 18.69 6.56
N GLN A 44 5.29 18.99 5.27
CA GLN A 44 5.24 20.37 4.75
C GLN A 44 6.60 21.02 4.42
N GLY A 45 7.69 20.25 4.42
CA GLY A 45 9.07 20.79 4.39
C GLY A 45 9.63 21.25 3.04
N ASP A 46 9.09 20.80 1.90
CA ASP A 46 9.77 20.94 0.60
C ASP A 46 9.07 21.81 -0.45
N LEU A 47 7.86 22.28 -0.16
CA LEU A 47 7.04 23.07 -1.08
C LEU A 47 6.87 24.49 -0.55
N ASP A 48 6.56 25.43 -1.45
CA ASP A 48 6.38 26.82 -1.06
C ASP A 48 5.25 26.96 -0.01
N PRO A 49 5.35 27.94 0.92
CA PRO A 49 4.37 28.11 1.99
C PRO A 49 2.93 28.31 1.51
N GLU A 50 2.71 28.79 0.29
CA GLU A 50 1.37 29.02 -0.25
C GLU A 50 0.71 27.70 -0.65
N THR A 51 1.41 26.84 -1.41
CA THR A 51 0.97 25.47 -1.72
C THR A 51 0.69 24.68 -0.45
N SER A 52 1.61 24.75 0.50
CA SER A 52 1.48 24.08 1.80
C SER A 52 0.20 24.49 2.56
N ASN A 53 -0.08 25.80 2.67
CA ASN A 53 -1.27 26.31 3.35
C ASN A 53 -2.56 25.95 2.61
N ARG A 54 -2.55 26.00 1.27
CA ARG A 54 -3.70 25.63 0.44
C ARG A 54 -4.07 24.16 0.60
N VAL A 55 -3.09 23.27 0.57
CA VAL A 55 -3.33 21.82 0.75
C VAL A 55 -3.80 21.52 2.17
N SER A 56 -3.18 22.11 3.21
CA SER A 56 -3.66 21.93 4.59
C SER A 56 -5.12 22.36 4.75
N GLY A 57 -5.53 23.49 4.15
CA GLY A 57 -6.94 23.91 4.17
C GLY A 57 -7.90 22.93 3.50
N ILE A 58 -7.48 22.27 2.40
CA ILE A 58 -8.27 21.23 1.72
C ILE A 58 -8.38 19.98 2.61
N VAL A 59 -7.26 19.56 3.21
CA VAL A 59 -7.20 18.40 4.09
C VAL A 59 -8.09 18.58 5.33
N ASP A 60 -8.03 19.75 5.97
CA ASP A 60 -8.87 20.10 7.12
C ASP A 60 -10.36 20.17 6.77
N PHE A 61 -10.68 20.57 5.52
CA PHE A 61 -12.06 20.62 5.03
C PHE A 61 -12.62 19.23 4.75
N GLN A 62 -11.81 18.30 4.25
CA GLN A 62 -12.20 16.91 4.00
C GLN A 62 -12.54 16.16 5.29
N ASP A 63 -11.72 16.33 6.34
CA ASP A 63 -11.98 15.73 7.65
C ASP A 63 -13.37 16.13 8.20
N LYS A 64 -13.96 17.24 7.70
CA LYS A 64 -15.26 17.78 8.10
C LYS A 64 -16.42 17.43 7.16
N ASN A 65 -16.19 17.03 5.91
CA ASN A 65 -17.23 16.93 4.87
C ASN A 65 -17.07 15.74 3.91
N ASN A 66 -17.30 14.51 4.40
CA ASN A 66 -17.38 13.33 3.53
C ASN A 66 -18.82 13.09 3.04
N ILE A 67 -19.11 13.46 1.79
CA ILE A 67 -20.41 13.22 1.12
C ILE A 67 -20.33 11.90 0.35
N SER A 68 -21.30 10.98 0.48
CA SER A 68 -21.28 9.73 -0.31
C SER A 68 -21.41 10.01 -1.81
N ILE A 69 -20.54 9.43 -2.65
CA ILE A 69 -20.74 9.37 -4.11
C ILE A 69 -21.28 7.99 -4.51
N SER A 70 -21.77 7.91 -5.75
CA SER A 70 -22.35 6.71 -6.38
C SER A 70 -21.50 5.45 -6.16
N GLU A 71 -22.17 4.35 -5.81
CA GLU A 71 -21.64 3.03 -5.44
C GLU A 71 -20.80 2.33 -6.54
N SER A 72 -20.64 2.94 -7.72
CA SER A 72 -20.22 2.27 -8.96
C SER A 72 -18.96 2.84 -9.66
N MET A 73 -18.07 3.57 -8.96
CA MET A 73 -16.93 4.25 -9.60
C MET A 73 -15.53 3.82 -9.15
N TYR A 74 -15.40 2.95 -8.16
CA TYR A 74 -14.08 2.43 -7.79
C TYR A 74 -13.81 1.11 -8.51
N HIS A 75 -12.87 1.16 -9.44
CA HIS A 75 -12.27 -0.04 -10.03
C HIS A 75 -10.81 -0.13 -9.58
N CYS A 76 -10.53 -1.05 -8.65
CA CYS A 76 -9.32 -1.85 -8.73
C CYS A 76 -9.71 -3.15 -9.51
N VAL A 77 -8.77 -3.97 -9.99
CA VAL A 77 -9.03 -4.88 -11.13
C VAL A 77 -10.17 -5.91 -10.89
N THR A 78 -11.27 -5.72 -11.63
CA THR A 78 -12.37 -6.61 -12.09
C THR A 78 -13.55 -6.96 -11.15
N ASP A 79 -14.73 -7.14 -11.78
CA ASP A 79 -16.09 -6.97 -11.23
C ASP A 79 -17.01 -8.15 -11.64
N ALA A 80 -17.72 -8.79 -10.68
CA ALA A 80 -18.94 -9.61 -10.80
C ALA A 80 -19.46 -10.07 -9.40
N PRO A 81 -20.73 -10.51 -9.25
CA PRO A 81 -21.36 -10.70 -7.93
C PRO A 81 -21.35 -12.15 -7.42
N ASP A 82 -20.78 -12.42 -6.24
CA ASP A 82 -21.22 -13.41 -5.22
C ASP A 82 -20.38 -13.22 -3.90
N PRO A 83 -20.45 -14.02 -2.81
CA PRO A 83 -20.37 -13.46 -1.45
C PRO A 83 -18.93 -13.36 -0.92
N LEU A 84 -18.70 -12.35 -0.09
CA LEU A 84 -17.40 -11.73 0.20
C LEU A 84 -16.80 -12.07 1.57
N GLY A 85 -15.53 -12.49 1.71
CA GLY A 85 -14.80 -12.57 3.00
C GLY A 85 -13.35 -12.09 2.90
N LEU A 86 -12.61 -11.83 4.01
CA LEU A 86 -11.22 -11.36 3.89
C LEU A 86 -10.38 -12.43 3.20
N GLN A 87 -9.87 -12.08 2.02
CA GLN A 87 -9.14 -13.00 1.16
C GLN A 87 -7.63 -12.85 1.32
N LEU A 88 -6.93 -13.96 1.19
CA LEU A 88 -5.48 -14.06 1.23
C LEU A 88 -5.01 -14.95 0.07
N GLY A 89 -3.72 -14.87 -0.27
CA GLY A 89 -3.12 -15.70 -1.33
C GLY A 89 -2.72 -14.86 -2.54
N TRP A 90 -1.75 -15.31 -3.33
CA TRP A 90 -1.36 -14.85 -4.66
C TRP A 90 -0.37 -15.88 -5.23
N GLU A 91 -0.56 -16.33 -6.48
CA GLU A 91 0.33 -17.28 -7.16
C GLU A 91 0.76 -18.48 -6.27
N GLY A 92 -0.24 -19.16 -5.68
CA GLY A 92 -0.01 -20.38 -4.89
C GLY A 92 0.63 -20.19 -3.50
N GLY A 93 0.70 -18.95 -2.97
CA GLY A 93 1.12 -18.71 -1.58
C GLY A 93 0.49 -17.47 -0.98
N ILE A 94 0.60 -17.26 0.33
CA ILE A 94 0.05 -16.09 1.02
C ILE A 94 1.19 -15.10 1.28
N PRO A 95 1.32 -14.02 0.48
CA PRO A 95 2.35 -13.03 0.71
C PRO A 95 2.04 -12.21 1.96
N ARG A 96 3.02 -12.07 2.85
CA ARG A 96 2.88 -11.32 4.11
C ARG A 96 4.21 -10.65 4.44
N TRP A 97 4.20 -9.46 5.01
CA TRP A 97 5.42 -8.94 5.63
C TRP A 97 5.74 -9.73 6.91
N LYS A 98 7.01 -10.00 7.14
CA LYS A 98 7.47 -10.64 8.36
C LYS A 98 7.02 -9.79 9.56
N LYS A 99 6.40 -10.42 10.55
CA LYS A 99 5.98 -9.73 11.77
C LYS A 99 7.16 -9.00 12.43
N ARG A 100 6.87 -7.83 13.00
CA ARG A 100 7.80 -6.84 13.57
C ARG A 100 8.67 -6.13 12.53
N SER A 101 8.23 -6.09 11.28
CA SER A 101 8.86 -5.27 10.25
C SER A 101 8.20 -3.91 10.17
N THR A 102 9.00 -2.90 9.84
CA THR A 102 8.54 -1.58 9.43
C THR A 102 8.68 -1.47 7.92
N VAL A 103 7.58 -1.17 7.24
CA VAL A 103 7.55 -0.90 5.80
C VAL A 103 7.74 0.59 5.61
N GLN A 104 8.95 1.01 5.23
CA GLN A 104 9.23 2.42 4.99
C GLN A 104 8.74 2.85 3.61
N PHE A 105 8.21 4.07 3.50
CA PHE A 105 7.70 4.57 2.23
C PHE A 105 7.93 6.08 2.06
N ALA A 106 8.00 6.49 0.80
CA ALA A 106 8.12 7.89 0.40
C ALA A 106 7.10 8.21 -0.70
N ALA A 107 6.98 9.48 -1.08
CA ALA A 107 6.21 9.89 -2.26
C ALA A 107 7.05 10.79 -3.15
N PHE A 108 7.00 10.56 -4.46
CA PHE A 108 7.64 11.47 -5.40
C PHE A 108 6.96 12.85 -5.41
N ALA A 109 7.76 13.91 -5.47
CA ALA A 109 7.29 15.28 -5.64
C ALA A 109 6.90 15.58 -7.09
N GLU A 110 7.52 14.87 -8.03
CA GLU A 110 7.44 15.11 -9.47
C GLU A 110 6.57 14.08 -10.19
N GLY A 111 6.21 14.38 -11.44
CA GLY A 111 5.40 13.50 -12.30
C GLY A 111 3.89 13.72 -12.19
N TYR A 112 3.43 14.43 -11.16
CA TYR A 112 2.05 14.88 -11.02
C TYR A 112 1.75 16.06 -11.95
N PRO A 113 0.47 16.27 -12.33
CA PRO A 113 0.06 17.47 -13.06
C PRO A 113 0.38 18.78 -12.32
N THR A 114 0.29 18.78 -10.98
CA THR A 114 0.66 19.93 -10.13
C THR A 114 1.34 19.47 -8.84
N SER A 115 2.16 20.35 -8.24
CA SER A 115 2.76 20.14 -6.91
C SER A 115 1.71 19.99 -5.81
N ASP A 116 0.61 20.76 -5.87
CA ASP A 116 -0.52 20.65 -4.95
C ASP A 116 -1.10 19.22 -4.94
N GLN A 117 -1.20 18.57 -6.10
CA GLN A 117 -1.68 17.19 -6.21
C GLN A 117 -0.69 16.18 -5.64
N ALA A 118 0.61 16.37 -5.86
CA ALA A 118 1.65 15.53 -5.29
C ALA A 118 1.59 15.56 -3.76
N LEU A 119 1.57 16.77 -3.18
CA LEU A 119 1.49 16.97 -1.72
C LEU A 119 0.21 16.42 -1.13
N TYR A 120 -0.93 16.70 -1.78
CA TYR A 120 -2.21 16.21 -1.32
C TYR A 120 -2.25 14.67 -1.29
N ALA A 121 -1.78 14.01 -2.34
CA ALA A 121 -1.73 12.55 -2.39
C ALA A 121 -0.77 11.95 -1.33
N ALA A 122 0.40 12.57 -1.13
CA ALA A 122 1.35 12.21 -0.08
C ALA A 122 0.69 12.25 1.32
N GLN A 123 0.00 13.34 1.65
CA GLN A 123 -0.67 13.51 2.94
C GLN A 123 -1.82 12.51 3.14
N MET A 124 -2.58 12.20 2.07
CA MET A 124 -3.65 11.20 2.16
C MET A 124 -3.11 9.80 2.37
N LEU A 125 -1.96 9.45 1.75
CA LEU A 125 -1.31 8.16 1.97
C LEU A 125 -0.73 8.06 3.39
N GLU A 126 -0.12 9.13 3.91
CA GLU A 126 0.36 9.17 5.30
C GLU A 126 -0.81 8.96 6.28
N LYS A 127 -1.92 9.67 6.12
CA LYS A 127 -3.13 9.46 6.93
C LYS A 127 -3.67 8.03 6.84
N ALA A 128 -3.65 7.41 5.66
CA ALA A 128 -4.05 6.02 5.49
C ALA A 128 -3.11 5.04 6.21
N ALA A 129 -1.80 5.32 6.17
CA ALA A 129 -0.80 4.56 6.92
C ALA A 129 -0.99 4.71 8.44
N GLU A 130 -1.31 5.91 8.93
CA GLU A 130 -1.66 6.16 10.34
C GLU A 130 -2.89 5.34 10.77
N GLU A 131 -3.91 5.21 9.91
CA GLU A 131 -5.10 4.41 10.20
C GLU A 131 -4.76 2.93 10.44
N TRP A 132 -3.90 2.33 9.61
CA TRP A 132 -3.39 0.98 9.83
C TRP A 132 -2.47 0.88 11.05
N ASN A 133 -1.60 1.87 11.27
CA ASN A 133 -0.73 1.94 12.45
C ASN A 133 -1.53 2.06 13.76
N GLY A 134 -2.74 2.60 13.73
CA GLY A 134 -3.66 2.61 14.87
C GLY A 134 -4.05 1.22 15.39
N LEU A 135 -3.72 0.14 14.65
CA LEU A 135 -3.95 -1.24 15.04
C LEU A 135 -2.80 -1.87 15.84
N GLN A 136 -1.75 -1.10 16.16
CA GLN A 136 -0.66 -1.54 17.01
C GLN A 136 -1.09 -1.66 18.49
N PRO A 137 -0.46 -2.58 19.26
CA PRO A 137 0.66 -3.46 18.88
C PRO A 137 0.23 -4.78 18.21
N GLU A 138 -1.07 -5.06 18.06
CA GLU A 138 -1.52 -6.40 17.68
C GLU A 138 -1.29 -6.73 16.19
N LEU A 139 -1.28 -5.72 15.31
CA LEU A 139 -0.97 -5.91 13.89
C LEU A 139 0.49 -6.36 13.70
N GLY A 140 1.42 -5.74 14.43
CA GLY A 140 2.82 -6.13 14.44
C GLY A 140 3.60 -5.81 13.15
N VAL A 141 3.02 -5.08 12.19
CA VAL A 141 3.73 -4.46 11.06
C VAL A 141 3.29 -3.01 10.98
N ASP A 142 4.25 -2.09 10.88
CA ASP A 142 4.00 -0.65 10.84
C ASP A 142 4.47 -0.03 9.53
N PHE A 143 3.80 1.06 9.14
CA PHE A 143 4.19 1.90 8.03
C PHE A 143 4.92 3.14 8.55
N LYS A 144 5.99 3.54 7.88
CA LYS A 144 6.78 4.71 8.30
C LYS A 144 7.18 5.57 7.10
N TRP A 145 6.85 6.85 7.17
CA TRP A 145 7.33 7.82 6.18
C TRP A 145 8.84 8.00 6.26
N VAL A 146 9.49 8.07 5.11
CA VAL A 146 10.89 8.47 4.95
C VAL A 146 11.02 9.49 3.83
N ASN A 147 11.97 10.41 4.00
CA ASN A 147 12.25 11.44 3.00
C ASN A 147 13.32 10.99 2.01
N ASP A 148 14.10 9.94 2.30
CA ASP A 148 15.07 9.39 1.35
C ASP A 148 14.48 8.18 0.64
N ILE A 149 14.52 8.18 -0.69
CA ILE A 149 14.11 7.02 -1.50
C ILE A 149 15.01 5.81 -1.23
N ASP A 150 16.27 6.03 -0.88
CA ASP A 150 17.21 4.95 -0.56
C ASP A 150 16.76 4.15 0.66
N ASP A 151 15.98 4.75 1.57
CA ASP A 151 15.39 4.12 2.76
C ASP A 151 13.99 3.52 2.53
N ALA A 152 13.36 3.79 1.39
CA ALA A 152 11.95 3.45 1.14
C ALA A 152 11.80 2.04 0.55
N ALA A 153 10.96 1.19 1.14
CA ALA A 153 10.56 -0.10 0.55
C ALA A 153 9.58 0.09 -0.62
N PHE A 154 8.80 1.17 -0.60
CA PHE A 154 7.97 1.56 -1.73
C PHE A 154 7.78 3.07 -1.84
N VAL A 155 7.36 3.51 -3.01
CA VAL A 155 7.06 4.92 -3.31
C VAL A 155 5.63 5.09 -3.80
N LEU A 156 5.03 6.23 -3.48
CA LEU A 156 3.84 6.74 -4.16
C LEU A 156 4.25 7.51 -5.42
N SER A 157 3.60 7.19 -6.54
CA SER A 157 3.82 7.86 -7.82
C SER A 157 2.50 8.17 -8.54
N TYR A 158 2.48 9.26 -9.30
CA TYR A 158 1.42 9.49 -10.28
C TYR A 158 1.55 8.49 -11.44
N GLY A 159 0.47 7.78 -11.74
CA GLY A 159 0.42 6.75 -12.79
C GLY A 159 -0.13 7.22 -14.13
N GLY A 160 -0.53 8.49 -14.26
CA GLY A 160 -1.14 9.01 -15.49
C GLY A 160 -2.64 8.70 -15.60
N ASP A 161 -3.11 8.59 -16.85
CA ASP A 161 -4.50 8.24 -17.16
C ASP A 161 -4.64 6.72 -17.31
N ALA A 162 -5.39 6.11 -16.40
CA ALA A 162 -5.69 4.67 -16.38
C ALA A 162 -7.21 4.40 -16.47
N GLY A 163 -7.96 5.29 -17.13
CA GLY A 163 -9.40 5.16 -17.31
C GLY A 163 -10.15 5.35 -15.99
N SER A 164 -10.84 4.31 -15.53
CA SER A 164 -11.66 4.33 -14.30
C SER A 164 -10.88 4.03 -13.02
N MET A 165 -9.62 3.60 -13.12
CA MET A 165 -8.83 3.19 -11.97
C MET A 165 -8.43 4.41 -11.12
N LEU A 166 -8.65 4.34 -9.81
CA LEU A 166 -8.27 5.42 -8.89
C LEU A 166 -6.83 5.25 -8.40
N ALA A 167 -6.47 4.04 -8.00
CA ALA A 167 -5.15 3.70 -7.50
C ALA A 167 -4.84 2.21 -7.76
N ARG A 168 -3.58 1.82 -7.53
CA ARG A 168 -3.13 0.43 -7.58
C ARG A 168 -1.92 0.23 -6.68
N ALA A 169 -1.96 -0.81 -5.86
CA ALA A 169 -0.86 -1.27 -5.04
C ALA A 169 -0.26 -2.60 -5.54
N PHE A 170 0.54 -3.20 -4.66
CA PHE A 170 1.28 -4.43 -4.84
C PHE A 170 1.15 -5.28 -3.57
N PHE A 171 1.39 -6.59 -3.69
CA PHE A 171 1.47 -7.49 -2.52
C PHE A 171 2.90 -7.53 -1.95
N PRO A 172 3.08 -7.89 -0.66
CA PRO A 172 4.40 -8.15 -0.08
C PRO A 172 5.28 -9.00 -1.01
N ASN A 173 6.48 -8.53 -1.29
CA ASN A 173 7.35 -9.11 -2.30
C ASN A 173 8.84 -8.92 -1.94
N VAL A 174 9.74 -9.37 -2.82
CA VAL A 174 11.20 -9.26 -2.64
C VAL A 174 11.83 -8.05 -3.32
N GLU A 175 11.03 -7.24 -4.02
CA GLU A 175 11.48 -6.11 -4.83
C GLU A 175 12.17 -5.06 -3.95
N GLU A 176 13.16 -4.41 -4.52
CA GLU A 176 13.98 -3.41 -3.81
C GLU A 176 13.29 -2.05 -3.71
N LEU A 177 12.35 -1.78 -4.61
CA LEU A 177 11.50 -0.60 -4.59
C LEU A 177 10.19 -0.90 -5.31
N SER A 178 9.11 -1.06 -4.55
CA SER A 178 7.76 -1.21 -5.12
C SER A 178 7.08 0.15 -5.33
N THR A 179 5.95 0.19 -6.04
CA THR A 179 5.23 1.44 -6.31
C THR A 179 3.73 1.30 -6.05
N VAL A 180 3.19 2.20 -5.24
CA VAL A 180 1.76 2.50 -5.22
C VAL A 180 1.49 3.59 -6.24
N TYR A 181 0.55 3.36 -7.14
CA TYR A 181 0.14 4.35 -8.13
C TYR A 181 -1.15 5.02 -7.72
N VAL A 182 -1.20 6.34 -7.88
CA VAL A 182 -2.44 7.12 -7.90
C VAL A 182 -2.65 7.67 -9.31
N TYR A 183 -3.85 7.52 -9.84
CA TYR A 183 -4.17 7.87 -11.23
C TYR A 183 -5.00 9.14 -11.31
N LYS A 184 -5.04 9.71 -12.52
CA LYS A 184 -5.78 10.94 -12.85
C LYS A 184 -7.19 10.98 -12.26
N LYS A 185 -7.92 9.87 -12.35
CA LYS A 185 -9.31 9.75 -11.91
C LYS A 185 -9.50 10.04 -10.41
N ALA A 186 -8.50 9.76 -9.58
CA ALA A 186 -8.54 10.03 -8.15
C ALA A 186 -8.47 11.53 -7.82
N PHE A 187 -7.98 12.37 -8.73
CA PHE A 187 -7.91 13.83 -8.54
C PHE A 187 -9.13 14.57 -9.10
N GLU A 188 -10.06 13.87 -9.76
CA GLU A 188 -11.26 14.49 -10.34
C GLU A 188 -12.28 14.88 -9.26
N PRO A 189 -13.10 15.92 -9.52
CA PRO A 189 -14.22 16.26 -8.66
C PRO A 189 -15.10 15.04 -8.40
N GLY A 190 -15.48 14.85 -7.14
CA GLY A 190 -16.20 13.67 -6.70
C GLY A 190 -15.29 12.55 -6.19
N ASN A 191 -14.06 12.38 -6.67
CA ASN A 191 -13.17 11.31 -6.16
C ASN A 191 -12.09 11.82 -5.21
N VAL A 192 -11.64 13.06 -5.43
CA VAL A 192 -10.53 13.65 -4.67
C VAL A 192 -10.73 13.61 -3.16
N ASN A 193 -11.97 13.69 -2.67
CA ASN A 193 -12.28 13.65 -1.24
C ASN A 193 -12.16 12.26 -0.59
N PHE A 194 -12.03 11.20 -1.38
CA PHE A 194 -11.95 9.82 -0.90
C PHE A 194 -10.56 9.21 -1.05
N MET A 195 -9.57 10.01 -1.42
CA MET A 195 -8.23 9.52 -1.70
C MET A 195 -7.61 8.83 -0.48
N LYS A 196 -7.84 9.33 0.74
CA LYS A 196 -7.43 8.65 1.98
C LYS A 196 -8.06 7.25 2.07
N ASP A 197 -9.37 7.16 1.90
CA ASP A 197 -10.13 5.91 2.00
C ASP A 197 -9.67 4.90 0.93
N VAL A 198 -9.43 5.36 -0.31
CA VAL A 198 -8.81 4.56 -1.38
C VAL A 198 -7.42 4.07 -0.97
N PHE A 199 -6.58 4.91 -0.38
CA PHE A 199 -5.27 4.47 0.09
C PHE A 199 -5.33 3.51 1.27
N VAL A 200 -6.35 3.58 2.14
CA VAL A 200 -6.53 2.55 3.18
C VAL A 200 -6.76 1.18 2.53
N HIS A 201 -7.54 1.10 1.46
CA HIS A 201 -7.71 -0.11 0.66
C HIS A 201 -6.39 -0.57 0.02
N GLU A 202 -5.70 0.32 -0.69
CA GLU A 202 -4.44 -0.01 -1.36
C GLU A 202 -3.36 -0.49 -0.37
N LEU A 203 -3.27 0.12 0.81
CA LEU A 203 -2.38 -0.35 1.87
C LEU A 203 -2.80 -1.70 2.46
N GLY A 204 -4.08 -2.08 2.36
CA GLY A 204 -4.53 -3.44 2.60
C GLY A 204 -3.83 -4.46 1.67
N HIS A 205 -3.70 -4.16 0.38
CA HIS A 205 -2.90 -4.98 -0.54
C HIS A 205 -1.43 -5.00 -0.17
N VAL A 206 -0.87 -3.85 0.20
CA VAL A 206 0.52 -3.78 0.68
C VAL A 206 0.71 -4.65 1.92
N LEU A 207 -0.31 -4.85 2.76
CA LEU A 207 -0.30 -5.78 3.90
C LEU A 207 -0.53 -7.24 3.51
N GLY A 208 -0.85 -7.55 2.25
CA GLY A 208 -1.13 -8.92 1.76
C GLY A 208 -2.61 -9.30 1.73
N LEU A 209 -3.52 -8.34 1.95
CA LEU A 209 -4.96 -8.56 1.88
C LEU A 209 -5.43 -8.54 0.43
N ARG A 210 -6.26 -9.51 0.04
CA ARG A 210 -6.90 -9.58 -1.27
C ARG A 210 -8.31 -8.99 -1.20
N HIS A 211 -8.87 -8.67 -2.35
CA HIS A 211 -10.26 -8.26 -2.42
C HIS A 211 -11.19 -9.32 -1.88
N GLU A 212 -12.31 -8.91 -1.31
CA GLU A 212 -13.24 -9.86 -0.72
C GLU A 212 -13.86 -10.85 -1.74
N HIS A 213 -13.94 -10.47 -3.02
CA HIS A 213 -14.52 -11.24 -4.15
C HIS A 213 -13.46 -12.03 -4.92
N ALA A 214 -12.23 -12.07 -4.41
CA ALA A 214 -11.14 -12.73 -5.09
C ALA A 214 -11.38 -14.24 -5.37
N PRO A 215 -12.10 -15.04 -4.54
CA PRO A 215 -12.45 -16.42 -4.89
C PRO A 215 -13.25 -16.53 -6.19
N GLU A 216 -14.10 -15.56 -6.45
CA GLU A 216 -15.02 -15.57 -7.58
C GLU A 216 -14.37 -15.02 -8.86
N LEU A 217 -13.48 -14.02 -8.74
CA LEU A 217 -12.98 -13.25 -9.90
C LEU A 217 -11.49 -13.38 -10.16
N GLU A 218 -10.69 -13.66 -9.14
CA GLU A 218 -9.23 -13.65 -9.23
C GLU A 218 -8.62 -15.06 -9.13
N GLY A 219 -9.34 -16.00 -8.52
CA GLY A 219 -8.87 -17.36 -8.27
C GLY A 219 -7.75 -17.43 -7.23
N ASP A 220 -7.36 -18.64 -6.82
CA ASP A 220 -6.22 -18.87 -5.92
C ASP A 220 -6.24 -18.04 -4.62
N THR A 221 -7.31 -18.19 -3.84
CA THR A 221 -7.49 -17.52 -2.55
C THR A 221 -7.75 -18.46 -1.39
N VAL A 222 -7.60 -17.92 -0.19
CA VAL A 222 -8.10 -18.53 1.03
C VAL A 222 -8.75 -17.47 1.93
N THR A 223 -9.97 -17.76 2.39
CA THR A 223 -10.71 -16.87 3.29
C THR A 223 -10.23 -17.00 4.74
N LEU A 224 -10.03 -15.86 5.41
CA LEU A 224 -9.85 -15.74 6.85
C LEU A 224 -11.04 -15.01 7.50
N GLY A 225 -11.61 -15.61 8.54
CA GLY A 225 -12.74 -15.01 9.27
C GLY A 225 -14.07 -15.10 8.52
N GLU A 226 -15.03 -14.32 9.00
CA GLU A 226 -16.35 -14.22 8.41
C GLU A 226 -16.40 -13.22 7.26
N ARG A 227 -17.42 -13.42 6.44
CA ARG A 227 -17.68 -12.68 5.22
C ARG A 227 -18.18 -11.25 5.52
N ASN A 228 -17.57 -10.19 4.94
CA ASN A 228 -18.04 -8.81 5.11
C ASN A 228 -18.09 -8.01 3.79
N ARG A 229 -19.31 -7.72 3.32
CA ARG A 229 -19.53 -6.89 2.13
C ARG A 229 -19.09 -5.43 2.28
N ASP A 230 -19.10 -4.92 3.51
CA ASP A 230 -18.70 -3.55 3.83
C ASP A 230 -17.19 -3.42 4.10
N SER A 231 -16.43 -4.53 4.02
CA SER A 231 -14.98 -4.55 4.20
C SER A 231 -14.30 -3.48 3.35
N VAL A 232 -13.23 -2.89 3.88
CA VAL A 232 -12.38 -1.96 3.12
C VAL A 232 -11.83 -2.60 1.86
N MET A 233 -11.67 -3.93 1.84
CA MET A 233 -11.23 -4.71 0.67
C MET A 233 -12.38 -5.09 -0.28
N GLY A 234 -13.60 -4.61 -0.02
CA GLY A 234 -14.77 -4.78 -0.89
C GLY A 234 -15.00 -3.58 -1.82
N TYR A 235 -15.83 -3.78 -2.85
CA TYR A 235 -16.25 -2.71 -3.78
C TYR A 235 -17.71 -2.27 -3.61
N TYR A 236 -18.47 -2.93 -2.73
CA TYR A 236 -19.91 -2.72 -2.62
C TYR A 236 -20.29 -1.42 -1.95
N ARG A 237 -19.36 -0.82 -1.20
CA ARG A 237 -19.57 0.44 -0.52
C ARG A 237 -18.44 1.39 -0.84
N PHE A 238 -18.80 2.53 -1.41
CA PHE A 238 -17.86 3.59 -1.71
C PHE A 238 -18.17 4.85 -0.87
N PRO A 239 -17.17 5.50 -0.27
CA PRO A 239 -15.75 5.13 -0.29
C PRO A 239 -15.44 3.88 0.57
N PRO A 240 -14.36 3.14 0.26
CA PRO A 240 -13.98 1.95 1.04
C PRO A 240 -13.50 2.40 2.43
N LYS A 241 -14.16 1.92 3.48
CA LYS A 241 -13.83 2.30 4.86
C LYS A 241 -13.46 1.08 5.68
N MET A 242 -12.44 1.22 6.51
CA MET A 242 -12.04 0.16 7.45
C MET A 242 -13.18 -0.20 8.41
N GLN A 243 -13.57 -1.46 8.40
CA GLN A 243 -14.55 -2.04 9.30
C GLN A 243 -13.87 -2.77 10.47
N GLU A 244 -14.63 -3.06 11.52
CA GLU A 244 -14.12 -3.86 12.64
C GLU A 244 -13.71 -5.29 12.23
N SER A 245 -14.35 -5.84 11.20
CA SER A 245 -13.93 -7.12 10.61
C SER A 245 -12.51 -7.04 10.05
N ASP A 246 -12.16 -5.94 9.38
CA ASP A 246 -10.89 -5.78 8.68
C ASP A 246 -9.78 -5.66 9.73
N LYS A 247 -10.02 -4.88 10.77
CA LYS A 247 -9.13 -4.75 11.93
C LYS A 247 -8.89 -6.10 12.60
N LYS A 248 -9.97 -6.82 12.94
CA LYS A 248 -9.90 -8.12 13.63
C LYS A 248 -9.20 -9.17 12.77
N ASN A 249 -9.61 -9.32 11.52
CA ASN A 249 -9.12 -10.36 10.64
C ASN A 249 -7.68 -10.08 10.19
N THR A 250 -7.30 -8.83 9.97
CA THR A 250 -5.90 -8.48 9.65
C THR A 250 -4.99 -8.73 10.86
N LYS A 251 -5.42 -8.36 12.07
CA LYS A 251 -4.69 -8.75 13.31
C LYS A 251 -4.57 -10.27 13.41
N ALA A 252 -5.64 -11.01 13.13
CA ALA A 252 -5.59 -12.47 13.14
C ALA A 252 -4.61 -13.02 12.09
N PHE A 253 -4.60 -12.46 10.87
CA PHE A 253 -3.71 -12.83 9.77
C PHE A 253 -2.22 -12.72 10.16
N TYR A 254 -1.83 -11.60 10.76
CA TYR A 254 -0.45 -11.39 11.24
C TYR A 254 -0.11 -12.18 12.51
N ASN A 255 -1.09 -12.82 13.15
CA ASN A 255 -0.90 -13.73 14.28
C ASN A 255 -0.86 -15.21 13.87
N ILE A 256 -1.12 -15.56 12.59
CA ILE A 256 -0.95 -16.92 12.11
C ILE A 256 0.54 -17.28 12.14
N GLU A 257 0.88 -18.38 12.79
CA GLU A 257 2.24 -18.90 12.84
C GLU A 257 2.76 -19.18 11.41
N SER A 258 4.05 -18.97 11.19
CA SER A 258 4.70 -19.23 9.91
C SER A 258 4.49 -20.69 9.47
N GLY A 259 4.35 -20.94 8.17
CA GLY A 259 4.18 -22.27 7.61
C GLY A 259 3.06 -22.30 6.60
N LYS A 260 1.89 -22.81 7.00
CA LYS A 260 0.72 -22.91 6.12
C LYS A 260 -0.55 -22.47 6.81
N TYR A 261 -1.43 -21.82 6.07
CA TYR A 261 -2.82 -21.55 6.48
C TYR A 261 -3.77 -22.26 5.52
N LYS A 262 -4.62 -23.15 6.05
CA LYS A 262 -5.53 -24.00 5.27
C LYS A 262 -4.86 -24.66 4.04
N GLY A 263 -3.62 -25.14 4.22
CA GLY A 263 -2.83 -25.79 3.17
C GLY A 263 -2.01 -24.86 2.28
N TRP A 264 -2.26 -23.55 2.31
CA TRP A 264 -1.52 -22.55 1.54
C TRP A 264 -0.25 -22.10 2.26
N PRO A 265 0.92 -22.09 1.61
CA PRO A 265 2.16 -21.65 2.24
C PRO A 265 2.13 -20.15 2.51
N ILE A 266 2.42 -19.75 3.74
CA ILE A 266 2.67 -18.34 4.07
C ILE A 266 4.10 -18.00 3.67
N LYS A 267 4.25 -16.96 2.85
CA LYS A 267 5.52 -16.43 2.36
C LYS A 267 5.78 -15.12 3.09
N ASP A 268 6.62 -15.17 4.13
CA ASP A 268 7.01 -13.98 4.88
C ASP A 268 8.17 -13.25 4.16
N PHE A 269 7.95 -11.98 3.82
CA PHE A 269 8.92 -11.10 3.19
C PHE A 269 9.49 -10.10 4.18
N VAL A 270 10.75 -9.72 4.02
CA VAL A 270 11.36 -8.63 4.79
C VAL A 270 11.44 -7.41 3.88
N PRO A 271 10.86 -6.25 4.27
CA PRO A 271 10.96 -5.02 3.49
C PRO A 271 12.42 -4.64 3.24
N VAL A 272 12.74 -4.26 2.00
CA VAL A 272 14.05 -3.69 1.65
C VAL A 272 14.00 -2.19 1.87
N ASN A 273 14.13 -1.82 3.14
CA ASN A 273 14.31 -0.44 3.59
C ASN A 273 15.70 0.06 3.19
#